data_AF-A0A147K151-F1
#
_entry.id   AF-A0A147K151-F1
#
_cell.length_a   1.000
_cell.length_b   1.000
_cell.length_c   1.000
_cell.angle_alpha   90.00
_cell.angle_beta   90.00
_cell.angle_gamma   90.00
#
_symmetry.space_group_name_H-M   'P 1'
#
loop_
_entity.id
_entity.type
_entity.pdbx_description
1 polymer ?
#
loop_
_entity_poly.entity_id
_entity_poly.type
_entity_poly.pdbx_seq_one_letter_code
_entity_poly.pdbx_strand_id
1 'polypeptide(L)'
;MSLIKDKKGFVFSLDATLAIAVLLLAMVGVASFAEKPIYQQQGYLRLERYANDALEVLRITGTMDAIVNYLRQGYPENAENLAEIELRKILPREIQFRLVIGDENNPRLDNIFPTPGGHAEWIAAFQREKETAKAILVTTLPPRERLKVLAWVDNNDEEFINQLIIATGINIKIVNEVATFWNEVDTAIVNWQPGHPYYDAVFIPDAEVDLAPGALATKISDLVIYQKHDGRVVVGGSTLYYNLQLAYADGYLWESLGVLWDPSLKEISGPPMDNLQITNSDSFVTMPYRNGDIIEYNSSYSQYIYTPLDPSWVIAKWEDVPEGITAPLCGIIVRPAGYNHSWIGPLPQPAVLFNMRFAQSATDAENPMGTADWITLTKRALGYEEVLEEISLYVWRGPPV
;
A
#
# COMPACT_ATOMS: atom_id res chain seq x y z
N MET A 1 27.82 -11.02 -46.83
CA MET A 1 26.59 -10.42 -46.28
C MET A 1 26.24 -11.20 -45.02
N SER A 2 26.61 -10.70 -43.83
CA SER A 2 25.90 -9.66 -43.04
C SER A 2 24.90 -10.32 -42.08
N LEU A 3 25.34 -10.62 -40.84
CA LEU A 3 24.85 -10.06 -39.54
C LEU A 3 23.41 -10.53 -39.22
N ILE A 4 23.06 -11.18 -38.10
CA ILE A 4 23.30 -10.80 -36.69
C ILE A 4 23.17 -12.07 -35.80
N LYS A 5 24.24 -12.40 -35.05
CA LYS A 5 24.20 -13.10 -33.75
C LYS A 5 24.12 -12.01 -32.66
N ASP A 6 23.59 -12.38 -31.50
CA ASP A 6 23.55 -11.63 -30.23
C ASP A 6 22.45 -10.57 -30.07
N LYS A 7 21.29 -11.00 -29.55
CA LYS A 7 20.50 -10.18 -28.61
C LYS A 7 20.69 -10.74 -27.20
N LYS A 8 21.77 -10.32 -26.54
CA LYS A 8 21.85 -10.36 -25.09
C LYS A 8 20.99 -9.18 -24.60
N GLY A 9 19.81 -9.47 -24.08
CA GLY A 9 19.01 -8.49 -23.35
C GLY A 9 19.72 -8.17 -22.03
N PHE A 10 19.78 -6.89 -21.66
CA PHE A 10 20.21 -6.49 -20.33
C PHE A 10 19.13 -6.89 -19.34
N VAL A 11 19.45 -7.82 -18.44
CA VAL A 11 18.66 -8.03 -17.22
C VAL A 11 19.12 -6.97 -16.23
N PHE A 12 18.33 -5.91 -16.07
CA PHE A 12 18.54 -4.96 -14.98
C PHE A 12 17.99 -5.60 -13.71
N SER A 13 18.85 -5.81 -12.70
CA SER A 13 18.36 -6.04 -11.34
C SER A 13 17.62 -4.78 -10.89
N LEU A 14 16.63 -4.93 -10.00
CA LEU A 14 15.87 -3.80 -9.43
C LEU A 14 16.81 -2.69 -8.92
N ASP A 15 17.93 -3.07 -8.32
CA ASP A 15 18.96 -2.15 -7.83
C ASP A 15 19.63 -1.34 -8.94
N ALA A 16 19.85 -1.95 -10.12
CA ALA A 16 20.47 -1.29 -11.25
C ALA A 16 19.48 -0.34 -11.97
N THR A 17 18.19 -0.68 -12.00
CA THR A 17 17.14 0.24 -12.47
C THR A 17 16.95 1.41 -11.50
N LEU A 18 16.96 1.15 -10.19
CA LEU A 18 16.92 2.18 -9.15
C LEU A 18 18.14 3.11 -9.26
N ALA A 19 19.34 2.54 -9.40
CA ALA A 19 20.57 3.31 -9.57
C ALA A 19 20.54 4.20 -10.82
N ILE A 20 20.01 3.70 -11.95
CA ILE A 20 19.85 4.50 -13.16
C ILE A 20 18.79 5.58 -12.98
N ALA A 21 17.67 5.29 -12.33
CA ALA A 21 16.63 6.29 -12.04
C ALA A 21 17.18 7.41 -11.15
N VAL A 22 17.90 7.06 -10.09
CA VAL A 22 18.60 8.01 -9.21
C VAL A 22 19.65 8.81 -9.99
N LEU A 23 20.41 8.18 -10.88
CA LEU A 23 21.42 8.84 -11.70
C LEU A 23 20.80 9.83 -12.71
N LEU A 24 19.69 9.46 -13.33
CA LEU A 24 18.95 10.32 -14.25
C LEU A 24 18.33 11.51 -13.52
N LEU A 25 17.74 11.29 -12.34
CA LEU A 25 17.22 12.36 -11.50
C LEU A 25 18.33 13.29 -11.01
N ALA A 26 19.47 12.75 -10.58
CA ALA A 26 20.64 13.54 -10.22
C ALA A 26 21.18 14.35 -11.41
N MET A 27 21.21 13.77 -12.62
CA MET A 27 21.64 14.48 -13.83
C MET A 27 20.66 15.56 -14.28
N VAL A 28 19.34 15.34 -14.16
CA VAL A 28 18.32 16.40 -14.36
C VAL A 28 18.51 17.51 -13.32
N GLY A 29 18.82 17.14 -12.07
CA GLY A 29 19.20 18.05 -11.00
C GLY A 29 20.45 18.87 -11.33
N VAL A 30 21.47 18.30 -11.98
CA VAL A 30 22.71 19.02 -12.34
C VAL A 30 22.57 19.85 -13.62
N ALA A 31 21.81 19.37 -14.60
CA ALA A 31 21.67 20.01 -15.91
C ALA A 31 20.91 21.34 -15.87
N SER A 32 20.11 21.59 -14.83
CA SER A 32 19.43 22.87 -14.60
C SER A 32 20.37 24.00 -14.12
N PHE A 33 21.67 23.75 -13.89
CA PHE A 33 22.59 24.70 -13.26
C PHE A 33 23.76 25.21 -14.13
N ALA A 34 23.81 24.89 -15.42
CA ALA A 34 24.89 25.34 -16.29
C ALA A 34 24.67 26.78 -16.79
N GLU A 35 24.87 27.81 -15.95
CA GLU A 35 25.30 29.18 -16.34
C GLU A 35 25.30 30.18 -15.15
N LYS A 36 26.25 30.13 -14.19
CA LYS A 36 26.52 31.28 -13.28
C LYS A 36 28.01 31.45 -12.88
N PRO A 37 28.54 32.70 -12.84
CA PRO A 37 29.96 33.01 -12.58
C PRO A 37 30.41 32.85 -11.11
N ILE A 38 31.73 32.69 -10.93
CA ILE A 38 32.44 32.18 -9.72
C ILE A 38 32.15 32.94 -8.40
N TYR A 39 31.80 34.24 -8.42
CA TYR A 39 31.46 34.99 -7.19
C TYR A 39 30.06 34.65 -6.64
N GLN A 40 29.13 34.18 -7.48
CA GLN A 40 27.82 33.67 -7.04
C GLN A 40 27.93 32.26 -6.43
N GLN A 41 29.04 31.55 -6.65
CA GLN A 41 29.20 30.18 -6.16
C GLN A 41 29.26 30.13 -4.62
N GLN A 42 29.90 31.09 -3.94
CA GLN A 42 29.98 31.07 -2.46
C GLN A 42 28.64 31.40 -1.77
N GLY A 43 27.87 32.32 -2.34
CA GLY A 43 26.54 32.70 -1.83
C GLY A 43 25.54 31.55 -1.95
N TYR A 44 25.55 30.93 -3.12
CA TYR A 44 24.76 29.76 -3.49
C TYR A 44 25.13 28.52 -2.66
N LEU A 45 26.40 28.16 -2.54
CA LEU A 45 26.85 27.00 -1.75
C LEU A 45 26.39 27.08 -0.28
N ARG A 46 26.33 28.30 0.27
CA ARG A 46 25.81 28.51 1.62
C ARG A 46 24.29 28.33 1.70
N LEU A 47 23.55 28.76 0.68
CA LEU A 47 22.10 28.54 0.59
C LEU A 47 21.77 27.06 0.40
N GLU A 48 22.50 26.37 -0.46
CA GLU A 48 22.36 24.93 -0.67
C GLU A 48 22.62 24.16 0.62
N ARG A 49 23.64 24.55 1.39
CA ARG A 49 23.90 23.99 2.72
C ARG A 49 22.73 24.24 3.68
N TYR A 50 22.16 25.45 3.71
CA TYR A 50 20.97 25.70 4.54
C TYR A 50 19.77 24.83 4.15
N ALA A 51 19.53 24.63 2.86
CA ALA A 51 18.44 23.77 2.40
C ALA A 51 18.66 22.30 2.77
N ASN A 52 19.87 21.78 2.55
CA ASN A 52 20.21 20.40 2.91
C ASN A 52 20.17 20.18 4.42
N ASP A 53 20.79 21.07 5.20
CA ASP A 53 20.80 20.97 6.66
C ASP A 53 19.36 21.06 7.22
N ALA A 54 18.49 21.89 6.64
CA ALA A 54 17.10 22.00 7.07
C ALA A 54 16.27 20.74 6.79
N LEU A 55 16.38 20.17 5.59
CA LEU A 55 15.73 18.89 5.27
C LEU A 55 16.25 17.75 6.17
N GLU A 56 17.56 17.73 6.44
CA GLU A 56 18.17 16.73 7.30
C GLU A 56 17.68 16.86 8.75
N VAL A 57 17.59 18.09 9.27
CA VAL A 57 17.03 18.32 10.61
C VAL A 57 15.58 17.86 10.69
N LEU A 58 14.73 18.21 9.70
CA LEU A 58 13.33 17.75 9.68
C LEU A 58 13.22 16.22 9.69
N ARG A 59 14.15 15.53 9.04
CA ARG A 59 14.22 14.06 9.03
C ARG A 59 14.67 13.52 10.38
N ILE A 60 15.77 14.03 10.94
CA ILE A 60 16.33 13.55 12.22
C ILE A 60 15.38 13.80 13.39
N THR A 61 14.62 14.90 13.37
CA THR A 61 13.64 15.21 14.42
C THR A 61 12.34 14.43 14.32
N GLY A 62 12.14 13.64 13.25
CA GLY A 62 10.88 12.95 12.95
C GLY A 62 9.76 13.89 12.50
N THR A 63 10.05 15.18 12.29
CA THR A 63 9.07 16.17 11.80
C THR A 63 8.60 15.79 10.40
N MET A 64 9.50 15.31 9.54
CA MET A 64 9.15 14.86 8.19
C MET A 64 8.16 13.68 8.24
N ASP A 65 8.37 12.72 9.14
CA ASP A 65 7.46 11.59 9.32
C ASP A 65 6.08 12.04 9.80
N ALA A 66 6.03 13.03 10.70
CA ALA A 66 4.77 13.64 11.15
C ALA A 66 4.02 14.36 10.01
N ILE A 67 4.73 15.11 9.16
CA ILE A 67 4.16 15.75 7.96
C ILE A 67 3.57 14.69 7.01
N VAL A 68 4.31 13.62 6.74
CA VAL A 68 3.85 12.50 5.90
C VAL A 68 2.65 11.80 6.52
N ASN A 69 2.62 11.62 7.85
CA ASN A 69 1.48 11.03 8.55
C ASN A 69 0.22 11.90 8.43
N TYR A 70 0.33 13.23 8.54
CA TYR A 70 -0.80 14.14 8.30
C TYR A 70 -1.31 14.04 6.86
N LEU A 71 -0.40 13.96 5.88
CA LEU A 71 -0.79 13.74 4.49
C LEU A 71 -1.52 12.40 4.30
N ARG A 72 -1.05 11.34 4.97
CA ARG A 72 -1.69 10.01 4.95
C ARG A 72 -3.12 10.06 5.50
N GLN A 73 -3.32 10.78 6.59
CA GLN A 73 -4.63 10.98 7.20
C GLN A 73 -5.51 12.01 6.45
N GLY A 74 -4.96 12.64 5.40
CA GLY A 74 -5.60 13.69 4.58
C GLY A 74 -5.93 14.94 5.37
N TYR A 75 -5.00 15.35 6.22
CA TYR A 75 -5.00 16.64 6.88
C TYR A 75 -3.88 17.52 6.29
N PRO A 76 -3.99 17.96 5.01
CA PRO A 76 -2.93 18.71 4.34
C PRO A 76 -2.63 20.06 5.02
N GLU A 77 -3.65 20.74 5.55
CA GLU A 77 -3.47 22.00 6.28
C GLU A 77 -2.64 21.82 7.56
N ASN A 78 -2.80 20.69 8.27
CA ASN A 78 -2.01 20.38 9.47
C ASN A 78 -0.55 20.09 9.09
N ALA A 79 -0.34 19.38 7.99
CA ALA A 79 0.99 19.11 7.44
C ALA A 79 1.70 20.40 7.02
N GLU A 80 1.00 21.30 6.34
CA GLU A 80 1.48 22.61 5.93
C GLU A 80 1.89 23.46 7.14
N ASN A 81 0.98 23.68 8.09
CA ASN A 81 1.26 24.48 9.31
C ASN A 81 2.45 23.92 10.10
N LEU A 82 2.57 22.60 10.23
CA LEU A 82 3.70 21.97 10.91
C LEU A 82 5.02 22.26 10.17
N ALA A 83 5.03 22.10 8.84
CA ALA A 83 6.21 22.34 8.02
C ALA A 83 6.67 23.81 8.08
N GLU A 84 5.74 24.76 8.00
CA GLU A 84 6.04 26.19 8.10
C GLU A 84 6.67 26.56 9.45
N ILE A 85 6.06 26.11 10.56
CA ILE A 85 6.52 26.39 11.91
C ILE A 85 7.94 25.82 12.13
N GLU A 86 8.17 24.58 11.71
CA GLU A 86 9.46 23.92 11.93
C GLU A 86 10.57 24.47 11.03
N LEU A 87 10.30 24.70 9.74
CA LEU A 87 11.28 25.34 8.85
C LEU A 87 11.65 26.74 9.30
N ARG A 88 10.69 27.51 9.83
CA ARG A 88 10.94 28.86 10.35
C ARG A 88 11.83 28.85 11.62
N LYS A 89 11.78 27.78 12.43
CA LYS A 89 12.67 27.57 13.59
C LYS A 89 14.08 27.17 13.16
N ILE A 90 14.20 26.35 12.12
CA ILE A 90 15.49 25.81 11.66
C ILE A 90 16.27 26.85 10.85
N LEU A 91 15.61 27.55 9.93
CA LEU A 91 16.25 28.48 9.02
C LEU A 91 16.46 29.87 9.68
N PRO A 92 17.59 30.57 9.43
CA PRO A 92 17.81 31.94 9.87
C PRO A 92 16.77 32.91 9.29
N ARG A 93 16.43 33.99 10.02
CA ARG A 93 15.36 34.94 9.63
C ARG A 93 15.58 35.60 8.26
N GLU A 94 16.83 35.73 7.82
CA GLU A 94 17.16 36.30 6.51
C GLU A 94 16.95 35.31 5.35
N ILE A 95 16.75 34.03 5.66
CA ILE A 95 16.46 32.97 4.70
C ILE A 95 14.95 32.74 4.64
N GLN A 96 14.44 32.81 3.42
CA GLN A 96 13.06 32.48 3.08
C GLN A 96 13.04 31.12 2.38
N PHE A 97 11.89 30.45 2.38
CA PHE A 97 11.78 29.09 1.88
C PHE A 97 10.45 28.82 1.17
N ARG A 98 10.47 27.81 0.29
CA ARG A 98 9.29 27.17 -0.28
C ARG A 98 9.51 25.66 -0.21
N LEU A 99 8.70 24.95 0.56
CA LEU A 99 8.71 23.48 0.55
C LEU A 99 7.61 22.99 -0.39
N VAL A 100 7.96 22.05 -1.26
CA VAL A 100 7.03 21.37 -2.16
C VAL A 100 7.14 19.86 -1.88
N ILE A 101 6.01 19.20 -1.67
CA ILE A 101 5.93 17.76 -1.47
C ILE A 101 5.17 17.15 -2.64
N GLY A 102 5.81 16.25 -3.37
CA GLY A 102 5.33 15.65 -4.61
C GLY A 102 5.91 16.28 -5.87
N ASP A 103 5.44 15.81 -7.03
CA ASP A 103 5.79 16.39 -8.35
C ASP A 103 5.48 17.89 -8.38
N GLU A 104 6.44 18.72 -8.78
CA GLU A 104 6.27 20.18 -8.86
C GLU A 104 5.13 20.62 -9.79
N ASN A 105 4.81 19.84 -10.82
CA ASN A 105 3.72 20.13 -11.75
C ASN A 105 2.36 19.70 -11.21
N ASN A 106 2.36 18.81 -10.21
CA ASN A 106 1.15 18.34 -9.55
C ASN A 106 1.46 18.04 -8.06
N PRO A 107 1.73 19.08 -7.26
CA PRO A 107 2.21 18.91 -5.89
C PRO A 107 1.09 18.46 -4.96
N ARG A 108 1.44 17.60 -3.98
CA ARG A 108 0.50 17.20 -2.90
C ARG A 108 0.35 18.30 -1.87
N LEU A 109 1.48 18.93 -1.55
CA LEU A 109 1.53 20.19 -0.84
C LEU A 109 2.42 21.12 -1.63
N ASP A 110 1.85 22.26 -1.97
CA ASP A 110 2.58 23.41 -2.46
C ASP A 110 2.29 24.57 -1.51
N ASN A 111 3.13 25.60 -1.60
CA ASN A 111 2.97 26.88 -0.91
C ASN A 111 3.30 26.88 0.57
N ILE A 112 4.13 25.96 1.05
CA ILE A 112 4.67 26.02 2.41
C ILE A 112 5.71 27.13 2.45
N PHE A 113 5.35 28.28 3.04
CA PHE A 113 6.15 29.50 3.06
C PHE A 113 6.47 29.95 4.50
N PRO A 114 7.32 30.98 4.71
CA PRO A 114 7.75 31.39 6.05
C PRO A 114 6.65 31.88 7.00
N THR A 115 5.48 32.24 6.48
CA THR A 115 4.33 32.67 7.27
C THR A 115 3.06 31.97 6.79
N PRO A 116 2.21 31.47 7.72
CA PRO A 116 0.92 30.90 7.35
C PRO A 116 0.04 31.91 6.62
N GLY A 117 -0.44 31.54 5.44
CA GLY A 117 -1.28 32.39 4.60
C GLY A 117 -0.51 33.44 3.79
N GLY A 118 -1.21 34.17 2.92
CA GLY A 118 -0.58 35.17 2.03
C GLY A 118 0.24 34.57 0.88
N HIS A 119 -0.05 33.33 0.48
CA HIS A 119 0.78 32.56 -0.47
C HIS A 119 0.99 33.28 -1.81
N ALA A 120 0.02 34.08 -2.27
CA ALA A 120 0.17 34.86 -3.50
C ALA A 120 1.36 35.85 -3.45
N GLU A 121 1.58 36.49 -2.30
CA GLU A 121 2.67 37.45 -2.12
C GLU A 121 4.02 36.74 -2.05
N TRP A 122 4.05 35.58 -1.39
CA TRP A 122 5.23 34.72 -1.33
C TRP A 122 5.60 34.09 -2.67
N ILE A 123 4.62 33.64 -3.46
CA ILE A 123 4.85 33.16 -4.83
C ILE A 123 5.46 34.29 -5.66
N ALA A 124 4.90 35.50 -5.58
CA ALA A 124 5.43 36.66 -6.29
C ALA A 124 6.84 37.07 -5.79
N ALA A 125 7.14 36.89 -4.50
CA ALA A 125 8.49 37.04 -3.97
C ALA A 125 9.43 35.99 -4.57
N PHE A 126 9.08 34.71 -4.47
CA PHE A 126 9.88 33.59 -5.01
C PHE A 126 10.19 33.75 -6.51
N GLN A 127 9.21 34.14 -7.32
CA GLN A 127 9.39 34.34 -8.77
C GLN A 127 10.30 35.53 -9.13
N ARG A 128 10.43 36.53 -8.24
CA ARG A 128 11.32 37.68 -8.46
C ARG A 128 12.78 37.36 -8.13
N GLU A 129 13.03 36.31 -7.36
CA GLU A 129 14.35 36.02 -6.81
C GLU A 129 15.25 35.31 -7.82
N LYS A 130 16.47 35.82 -7.96
CA LYS A 130 17.44 35.34 -8.96
C LYS A 130 18.44 34.34 -8.39
N GLU A 131 18.54 34.22 -7.07
CA GLU A 131 19.46 33.32 -6.37
C GLU A 131 18.68 32.44 -5.40
N THR A 132 18.22 31.30 -5.91
CA THR A 132 17.57 30.23 -5.16
C THR A 132 18.49 29.02 -5.10
N ALA A 133 18.49 28.31 -3.99
CA ALA A 133 19.07 26.97 -3.89
C ALA A 133 17.95 25.95 -3.63
N LYS A 134 18.12 24.73 -4.13
CA LYS A 134 17.16 23.63 -4.00
C LYS A 134 17.86 22.45 -3.33
N ALA A 135 17.23 21.87 -2.31
CA ALA A 135 17.59 20.57 -1.78
C ALA A 135 16.44 19.58 -2.00
N ILE A 136 16.78 18.31 -2.20
CA ILE A 136 15.85 17.26 -2.58
C ILE A 136 15.98 16.09 -1.59
N LEU A 137 14.84 15.66 -1.05
CA LEU A 137 14.70 14.42 -0.31
C LEU A 137 13.68 13.53 -1.02
N VAL A 138 14.01 12.27 -1.30
CA VAL A 138 13.04 11.29 -1.82
C VAL A 138 12.47 10.51 -0.66
N THR A 139 11.14 10.41 -0.61
CA THR A 139 10.44 9.63 0.43
C THR A 139 9.27 8.84 -0.16
N THR A 140 8.80 7.84 0.56
CA THR A 140 7.60 7.08 0.24
C THR A 140 6.37 7.81 0.78
N LEU A 141 5.46 8.19 -0.12
CA LEU A 141 4.18 8.81 0.21
C LEU A 141 3.02 7.85 -0.04
N PRO A 142 1.89 7.99 0.69
CA PRO A 142 0.65 7.26 0.39
C PRO A 142 0.23 7.46 -1.07
N PRO A 143 -0.61 6.62 -1.70
CA PRO A 143 -1.16 6.91 -3.03
C PRO A 143 -1.93 8.26 -3.04
N ARG A 144 -1.98 8.93 -4.20
CA ARG A 144 -2.64 10.25 -4.35
C ARG A 144 -4.15 10.16 -4.21
N GLU A 145 -4.73 9.17 -4.87
CA GLU A 145 -6.11 8.82 -4.71
C GLU A 145 -6.22 7.82 -3.56
N ARG A 146 -7.14 8.09 -2.64
CA ARG A 146 -7.41 7.16 -1.56
C ARG A 146 -8.10 5.94 -2.14
N LEU A 147 -7.44 4.80 -1.96
CA LEU A 147 -8.03 3.49 -2.21
C LEU A 147 -9.39 3.41 -1.50
N LYS A 148 -10.43 3.03 -2.24
CA LYS A 148 -11.78 2.80 -1.75
C LYS A 148 -11.98 1.31 -1.57
N VAL A 149 -12.25 0.90 -0.33
CA VAL A 149 -12.41 -0.51 0.02
C VAL A 149 -13.77 -0.73 0.64
N LEU A 150 -14.48 -1.76 0.19
CA LEU A 150 -15.64 -2.29 0.90
C LEU A 150 -15.15 -3.39 1.84
N ALA A 151 -15.37 -3.25 3.14
CA ALA A 151 -14.97 -4.24 4.13
C ALA A 151 -16.19 -4.85 4.84
N TRP A 152 -16.25 -6.18 4.85
CA TRP A 152 -17.06 -6.89 5.84
C TRP A 152 -16.32 -6.84 7.17
N VAL A 153 -16.98 -6.40 8.23
CA VAL A 153 -16.40 -6.31 9.58
C VAL A 153 -17.41 -6.82 10.57
N ASP A 154 -17.05 -7.87 11.30
CA ASP A 154 -17.80 -8.29 12.47
C ASP A 154 -17.12 -7.83 13.77
N ASN A 155 -17.66 -8.25 14.92
CA ASN A 155 -17.19 -7.80 16.24
C ASN A 155 -15.70 -8.08 16.50
N ASN A 156 -15.09 -9.05 15.81
CA ASN A 156 -13.69 -9.40 16.00
C ASN A 156 -12.75 -8.62 15.08
N ASP A 157 -13.26 -7.99 14.02
CA ASP A 157 -12.43 -7.30 13.02
C ASP A 157 -12.24 -5.79 13.27
N GLU A 158 -13.12 -5.18 14.07
CA GLU A 158 -13.23 -3.72 14.20
C GLU A 158 -11.91 -3.06 14.61
N GLU A 159 -11.21 -3.61 15.60
CA GLU A 159 -9.93 -3.08 16.08
C GLU A 159 -8.87 -3.11 14.98
N PHE A 160 -8.74 -4.23 14.26
CA PHE A 160 -7.78 -4.36 13.18
C PHE A 160 -8.05 -3.35 12.06
N ILE A 161 -9.32 -3.22 11.65
CA ILE A 161 -9.73 -2.32 10.58
C ILE A 161 -9.47 -0.86 10.98
N ASN A 162 -9.73 -0.49 12.23
CA ASN A 162 -9.42 0.84 12.74
C ASN A 162 -7.92 1.14 12.67
N GLN A 163 -7.07 0.19 13.08
CA GLN A 163 -5.63 0.34 12.97
C GLN A 163 -5.16 0.42 11.51
N LEU A 164 -5.75 -0.36 10.61
CA LEU A 164 -5.48 -0.29 9.17
C LEU A 164 -5.84 1.09 8.61
N ILE A 165 -7.00 1.65 8.96
CA ILE A 165 -7.43 3.00 8.55
C ILE A 165 -6.43 4.06 9.04
N ILE A 166 -6.04 3.99 10.31
CA ILE A 166 -5.07 4.92 10.91
C ILE A 166 -3.70 4.81 10.20
N ALA A 167 -3.27 3.58 9.93
CA ALA A 167 -1.95 3.31 9.36
C ALA A 167 -1.85 3.67 7.87
N THR A 168 -2.96 3.67 7.12
CA THR A 168 -2.95 3.77 5.65
C THR A 168 -3.70 4.98 5.10
N GLY A 169 -4.72 5.48 5.80
CA GLY A 169 -5.65 6.48 5.29
C GLY A 169 -6.58 5.99 4.18
N ILE A 170 -6.69 4.67 3.99
CA ILE A 170 -7.62 4.05 3.04
C ILE A 170 -9.06 4.45 3.39
N ASN A 171 -9.86 4.73 2.36
CA ASN A 171 -11.29 4.98 2.52
C ASN A 171 -12.04 3.65 2.59
N ILE A 172 -12.20 3.12 3.80
CA ILE A 172 -12.89 1.85 4.03
C ILE A 172 -14.36 2.11 4.37
N LYS A 173 -15.29 1.58 3.57
CA LYS A 173 -16.70 1.46 3.92
C LYS A 173 -16.92 0.15 4.66
N ILE A 174 -17.26 0.26 5.94
CA ILE A 174 -17.51 -0.89 6.81
C ILE A 174 -18.98 -1.29 6.73
N VAL A 175 -19.23 -2.59 6.55
CA VAL A 175 -20.56 -3.20 6.60
C VAL A 175 -20.53 -4.50 7.40
N ASN A 176 -21.63 -4.82 8.08
CA ASN A 176 -21.77 -6.01 8.92
C ASN A 176 -23.12 -6.73 8.74
N GLU A 177 -23.92 -6.28 7.77
CA GLU A 177 -25.21 -6.87 7.43
C GLU A 177 -25.16 -7.45 6.01
N VAL A 178 -25.56 -8.71 5.85
CA VAL A 178 -25.49 -9.46 4.59
C VAL A 178 -26.18 -8.72 3.43
N ALA A 179 -27.41 -8.23 3.66
CA ALA A 179 -28.17 -7.52 2.63
C ALA A 179 -27.47 -6.22 2.20
N THR A 180 -26.92 -5.48 3.16
CA THR A 180 -26.18 -4.24 2.89
C THR A 180 -24.89 -4.52 2.15
N PHE A 181 -24.14 -5.56 2.53
CA PHE A 181 -22.92 -5.98 1.83
C PHE A 181 -23.19 -6.29 0.36
N TRP A 182 -24.20 -7.11 0.06
CA TRP A 182 -24.53 -7.42 -1.34
C TRP A 182 -25.09 -6.24 -2.12
N ASN A 183 -25.84 -5.34 -1.48
CA ASN A 183 -26.27 -4.10 -2.14
C ASN A 183 -25.07 -3.25 -2.57
N GLU A 184 -24.01 -3.21 -1.76
CA GLU A 184 -22.77 -2.49 -2.09
C GLU A 184 -21.99 -3.17 -3.22
N VAL A 185 -21.91 -4.50 -3.22
CA VAL A 185 -21.30 -5.28 -4.32
C VAL A 185 -22.08 -5.07 -5.63
N ASP A 186 -23.41 -5.15 -5.60
CA ASP A 186 -24.28 -4.91 -6.75
C ASP A 186 -24.10 -3.46 -7.27
N THR A 187 -24.04 -2.49 -6.35
CA THR A 187 -23.77 -1.09 -6.68
C THR A 187 -22.42 -0.95 -7.37
N ALA A 188 -21.39 -1.67 -6.91
CA ALA A 188 -20.06 -1.62 -7.48
C ALA A 188 -20.01 -2.20 -8.90
N ILE A 189 -20.72 -3.31 -9.13
CA ILE A 189 -20.83 -3.95 -10.45
C ILE A 189 -21.60 -3.05 -11.42
N VAL A 190 -22.74 -2.49 -11.00
CA VAL A 190 -23.60 -1.66 -11.86
C VAL A 190 -22.93 -0.33 -12.23
N ASN A 191 -22.19 0.29 -11.31
CA ASN A 191 -21.52 1.56 -11.54
C ASN A 191 -20.07 1.42 -12.03
N TRP A 192 -19.64 0.21 -12.38
CA TRP A 192 -18.30 -0.02 -12.89
C TRP A 192 -18.04 0.75 -14.18
N GLN A 193 -16.85 1.32 -14.29
CA GLN A 193 -16.30 1.86 -15.52
C GLN A 193 -14.94 1.20 -15.80
N PRO A 194 -14.59 0.93 -17.07
CA PRO A 194 -13.30 0.33 -17.41
C PRO A 194 -12.12 1.12 -16.80
N GLY A 195 -11.29 0.45 -16.01
CA GLY A 195 -10.15 1.07 -15.32
C GLY A 195 -10.50 1.94 -14.10
N HIS A 196 -11.78 2.06 -13.75
CA HIS A 196 -12.28 2.82 -12.60
C HIS A 196 -13.37 2.02 -11.87
N PRO A 197 -12.99 1.01 -11.07
CA PRO A 197 -13.96 0.27 -10.28
C PRO A 197 -14.54 1.17 -9.18
N TYR A 198 -15.80 0.93 -8.78
CA TYR A 198 -16.46 1.75 -7.75
C TYR A 198 -15.77 1.62 -6.38
N TYR A 199 -15.39 0.38 -6.03
CA TYR A 199 -14.45 0.04 -4.98
C TYR A 199 -13.22 -0.59 -5.63
N ASP A 200 -12.03 -0.20 -5.20
CA ASP A 200 -10.76 -0.78 -5.68
C ASP A 200 -10.56 -2.21 -5.15
N ALA A 201 -11.03 -2.47 -3.93
CA ALA A 201 -11.02 -3.81 -3.34
C ALA A 201 -12.25 -4.10 -2.48
N VAL A 202 -12.58 -5.39 -2.37
CA VAL A 202 -13.48 -5.95 -1.36
C VAL A 202 -12.64 -6.78 -0.39
N PHE A 203 -12.75 -6.48 0.89
CA PHE A 203 -12.04 -7.14 1.98
C PHE A 203 -12.99 -7.88 2.90
N ILE A 204 -12.76 -9.18 3.10
CA ILE A 204 -13.60 -10.04 3.93
C ILE A 204 -12.68 -10.86 4.85
N PRO A 205 -12.19 -10.26 5.95
CA PRO A 205 -11.24 -10.91 6.86
C PRO A 205 -11.87 -12.17 7.49
N ASP A 206 -12.85 -12.04 8.38
CA ASP A 206 -13.45 -13.16 9.09
C ASP A 206 -14.99 -13.15 9.05
N ALA A 207 -15.60 -13.38 7.89
CA ALA A 207 -17.05 -13.56 7.81
C ALA A 207 -17.49 -14.96 8.27
N GLU A 208 -17.66 -15.13 9.57
CA GLU A 208 -18.17 -16.36 10.21
C GLU A 208 -19.70 -16.46 10.21
N VAL A 209 -20.30 -15.87 9.17
CA VAL A 209 -21.73 -15.94 8.91
C VAL A 209 -21.93 -16.48 7.51
N ASP A 210 -23.10 -17.07 7.28
CA ASP A 210 -23.55 -17.35 5.94
C ASP A 210 -23.82 -16.03 5.21
N LEU A 211 -22.90 -15.65 4.32
CA LEU A 211 -23.03 -14.46 3.49
C LEU A 211 -24.10 -14.65 2.42
N ALA A 212 -24.54 -15.86 2.08
CA ALA A 212 -25.48 -16.08 0.99
C ALA A 212 -26.69 -16.96 1.38
N PRO A 213 -27.42 -16.62 2.45
CA PRO A 213 -28.44 -17.50 3.00
C PRO A 213 -29.64 -17.66 2.05
N GLY A 214 -30.09 -18.91 1.89
CA GLY A 214 -31.35 -19.25 1.22
C GLY A 214 -31.45 -18.75 -0.23
N ALA A 215 -32.28 -17.73 -0.48
CA ALA A 215 -32.54 -17.19 -1.82
C ALA A 215 -31.35 -16.42 -2.43
N LEU A 216 -30.30 -16.16 -1.64
CA LEU A 216 -29.08 -15.48 -2.07
C LEU A 216 -27.95 -16.45 -2.41
N ALA A 217 -28.17 -17.77 -2.46
CA ALA A 217 -27.11 -18.78 -2.62
C ALA A 217 -26.18 -18.57 -3.84
N THR A 218 -26.62 -17.88 -4.89
CA THR A 218 -25.77 -17.56 -6.05
C THR A 218 -24.99 -16.26 -5.91
N LYS A 219 -25.25 -15.45 -4.88
CA LYS A 219 -24.62 -14.13 -4.68
C LYS A 219 -23.12 -14.20 -4.45
N ILE A 220 -22.60 -15.30 -3.92
CA ILE A 220 -21.15 -15.53 -3.81
C ILE A 220 -20.45 -15.36 -5.18
N SER A 221 -21.12 -15.74 -6.27
CA SER A 221 -20.60 -15.58 -7.62
C SER A 221 -20.52 -14.12 -8.10
N ASP A 222 -21.24 -13.19 -7.46
CA ASP A 222 -21.16 -11.76 -7.76
C ASP A 222 -19.79 -11.19 -7.36
N LEU A 223 -19.08 -11.78 -6.39
CA LEU A 223 -17.67 -11.43 -6.12
C LEU A 223 -16.74 -11.82 -7.27
N VAL A 224 -17.06 -12.89 -8.01
CA VAL A 224 -16.31 -13.31 -9.20
C VAL A 224 -16.63 -12.37 -10.36
N ILE A 225 -17.88 -11.94 -10.51
CA ILE A 225 -18.28 -10.90 -11.46
C ILE A 225 -17.60 -9.56 -11.13
N TYR A 226 -17.56 -9.16 -9.86
CA TYR A 226 -16.83 -7.96 -9.42
C TYR A 226 -15.35 -8.04 -9.78
N GLN A 227 -14.70 -9.19 -9.60
CA GLN A 227 -13.31 -9.41 -10.04
C GLN A 227 -13.13 -9.27 -11.55
N LYS A 228 -14.14 -9.67 -12.35
CA LYS A 228 -14.12 -9.46 -13.81
C LYS A 228 -14.04 -7.97 -14.18
N HIS A 229 -14.66 -7.14 -13.36
CA HIS A 229 -14.80 -5.70 -13.50
C HIS A 229 -13.70 -4.94 -12.76
N ASP A 230 -12.44 -5.37 -12.94
CA ASP A 230 -11.25 -4.74 -12.35
C ASP A 230 -11.25 -4.68 -10.81
N GLY A 231 -12.14 -5.39 -10.13
CA GLY A 231 -12.21 -5.46 -8.68
C GLY A 231 -11.20 -6.41 -8.08
N ARG A 232 -10.58 -6.03 -6.95
CA ARG A 232 -9.73 -6.93 -6.17
C ARG A 232 -10.49 -7.57 -5.02
N VAL A 233 -10.32 -8.86 -4.80
CA VAL A 233 -10.95 -9.56 -3.67
C VAL A 233 -9.86 -10.12 -2.74
N VAL A 234 -9.96 -9.77 -1.46
CA VAL A 234 -9.07 -10.20 -0.38
C VAL A 234 -9.91 -10.83 0.71
N VAL A 235 -9.59 -12.08 1.05
CA VAL A 235 -10.46 -12.93 1.90
C VAL A 235 -9.61 -13.67 2.92
N GLY A 236 -10.09 -13.81 4.16
CA GLY A 236 -9.51 -14.73 5.14
C GLY A 236 -10.03 -16.15 4.98
N GLY A 237 -9.27 -17.13 5.46
CA GLY A 237 -9.59 -18.55 5.32
C GLY A 237 -10.92 -18.90 6.00
N SER A 238 -11.15 -18.33 7.18
CA SER A 238 -12.41 -18.53 7.94
C SER A 238 -13.63 -18.20 7.08
N THR A 239 -13.62 -17.05 6.41
CA THR A 239 -14.67 -16.61 5.49
C THR A 239 -14.96 -17.68 4.44
N LEU A 240 -13.93 -18.18 3.76
CA LEU A 240 -14.12 -19.15 2.68
C LEU A 240 -14.63 -20.50 3.20
N TYR A 241 -14.19 -20.90 4.40
CA TYR A 241 -14.63 -22.12 5.06
C TYR A 241 -16.09 -22.06 5.53
N TYR A 242 -16.50 -20.99 6.22
CA TYR A 242 -17.87 -20.83 6.72
C TYR A 242 -18.88 -20.57 5.60
N ASN A 243 -18.42 -20.11 4.44
CA ASN A 243 -19.21 -19.90 3.23
C ASN A 243 -19.05 -21.04 2.21
N LEU A 244 -18.67 -22.25 2.67
CA LEU A 244 -18.73 -23.48 1.90
C LEU A 244 -20.19 -23.93 1.73
N GLN A 245 -20.99 -23.14 1.01
CA GLN A 245 -22.27 -23.64 0.53
C GLN A 245 -22.03 -24.74 -0.53
N LEU A 246 -23.01 -25.64 -0.67
CA LEU A 246 -22.92 -26.81 -1.56
C LEU A 246 -23.30 -26.46 -3.02
N ALA A 247 -23.43 -25.18 -3.37
CA ALA A 247 -23.82 -24.80 -4.71
C ALA A 247 -22.60 -24.81 -5.64
N TYR A 248 -22.83 -25.22 -6.89
CA TYR A 248 -21.78 -25.24 -7.91
C TYR A 248 -21.17 -23.84 -8.17
N ALA A 249 -21.91 -22.78 -7.84
CA ALA A 249 -21.47 -21.39 -7.96
C ALA A 249 -20.38 -21.02 -6.95
N ASP A 250 -20.29 -21.71 -5.81
CA ASP A 250 -19.30 -21.45 -4.76
C ASP A 250 -17.91 -21.86 -5.21
N GLY A 251 -17.81 -22.95 -5.98
CA GLY A 251 -16.55 -23.40 -6.56
C GLY A 251 -15.86 -22.35 -7.45
N TYR A 252 -16.61 -21.41 -8.02
CA TYR A 252 -16.03 -20.30 -8.78
C TYR A 252 -15.34 -19.27 -7.89
N LEU A 253 -15.88 -18.96 -6.70
CA LEU A 253 -15.17 -18.07 -5.77
C LEU A 253 -13.84 -18.71 -5.34
N TRP A 254 -13.86 -20.00 -5.01
CA TRP A 254 -12.67 -20.76 -4.62
C TRP A 254 -11.60 -20.73 -5.71
N GLU A 255 -12.00 -21.02 -6.95
CA GLU A 255 -11.11 -20.95 -8.09
C GLU A 255 -10.53 -19.54 -8.27
N SER A 256 -11.37 -18.49 -8.15
CA SER A 256 -10.94 -17.10 -8.24
C SER A 256 -9.96 -16.68 -7.14
N LEU A 257 -10.00 -17.33 -5.97
CA LEU A 257 -9.06 -17.14 -4.86
C LEU A 257 -7.81 -18.02 -4.96
N GLY A 258 -7.75 -18.90 -5.97
CA GLY A 258 -6.59 -19.72 -6.27
C GLY A 258 -6.57 -21.09 -5.61
N VAL A 259 -7.72 -21.59 -5.14
CA VAL A 259 -7.84 -22.88 -4.44
C VAL A 259 -8.87 -23.80 -5.10
N LEU A 260 -8.66 -25.10 -4.97
CA LEU A 260 -9.62 -26.12 -5.38
C LEU A 260 -10.77 -26.16 -4.38
N TRP A 261 -12.00 -26.19 -4.90
CA TRP A 261 -13.18 -26.47 -4.10
C TRP A 261 -13.15 -27.90 -3.56
N ASP A 262 -13.19 -28.03 -2.24
CA ASP A 262 -13.23 -29.32 -1.55
C ASP A 262 -14.34 -29.31 -0.47
N PRO A 263 -15.44 -30.05 -0.66
CA PRO A 263 -16.52 -30.12 0.32
C PRO A 263 -16.14 -30.89 1.60
N SER A 264 -14.98 -31.56 1.62
CA SER A 264 -14.46 -32.32 2.76
C SER A 264 -13.37 -31.57 3.54
N LEU A 265 -13.32 -30.25 3.38
CA LEU A 265 -12.31 -29.40 3.99
C LEU A 265 -12.26 -29.57 5.51
N LYS A 266 -11.05 -29.43 6.06
CA LYS A 266 -10.81 -29.52 7.50
C LYS A 266 -10.27 -28.20 8.00
N GLU A 267 -10.86 -27.74 9.09
CA GLU A 267 -10.25 -26.77 9.99
C GLU A 267 -9.29 -27.49 10.93
N ILE A 268 -8.13 -26.87 11.14
CA ILE A 268 -7.12 -27.29 12.10
C ILE A 268 -6.96 -26.15 13.08
N SER A 269 -7.04 -26.46 14.37
CA SER A 269 -6.70 -25.51 15.42
C SER A 269 -5.59 -26.06 16.30
N GLY A 270 -4.69 -25.18 16.75
CA GLY A 270 -3.57 -25.55 17.59
C GLY A 270 -3.21 -24.47 18.61
N PRO A 271 -2.26 -24.78 19.54
CA PRO A 271 -1.62 -23.74 20.35
C PRO A 271 -0.96 -22.72 19.41
N PRO A 272 -0.68 -21.48 19.84
CA PRO A 272 0.08 -20.52 19.02
C PRO A 272 1.34 -21.23 18.50
N MET A 273 1.37 -21.50 17.20
CA MET A 273 2.52 -22.11 16.56
C MET A 273 3.28 -21.01 15.86
N ASP A 274 4.59 -21.10 16.01
CA ASP A 274 5.54 -20.14 15.53
C ASP A 274 5.37 -19.95 14.02
N ASN A 275 5.09 -18.70 13.66
CA ASN A 275 5.72 -18.00 12.54
C ASN A 275 5.30 -18.44 11.14
N LEU A 276 4.41 -17.65 10.53
CA LEU A 276 4.19 -17.69 9.09
C LEU A 276 5.47 -17.26 8.38
N GLN A 277 6.09 -18.17 7.64
CA GLN A 277 7.31 -17.91 6.91
C GLN A 277 7.00 -17.37 5.50
N ILE A 278 7.64 -16.27 5.12
CA ILE A 278 7.60 -15.75 3.75
C ILE A 278 8.43 -16.66 2.84
N THR A 279 7.81 -17.20 1.79
CA THR A 279 8.47 -18.09 0.82
C THR A 279 8.66 -17.46 -0.55
N ASN A 280 8.01 -16.33 -0.82
CA ASN A 280 8.17 -15.59 -2.07
C ASN A 280 8.17 -14.07 -1.82
N SER A 281 9.36 -13.49 -1.64
CA SER A 281 9.60 -12.05 -1.45
C SER A 281 9.32 -11.19 -2.68
N ASP A 282 9.24 -11.79 -3.87
CA ASP A 282 8.99 -11.07 -5.12
C ASP A 282 7.48 -10.77 -5.31
N SER A 283 6.62 -11.32 -4.45
CA SER A 283 5.20 -11.01 -4.45
C SER A 283 4.95 -9.57 -3.98
N PHE A 284 4.05 -8.87 -4.66
CA PHE A 284 3.64 -7.51 -4.26
C PHE A 284 3.07 -7.46 -2.83
N VAL A 285 2.50 -8.58 -2.35
CA VAL A 285 1.92 -8.70 -1.00
C VAL A 285 3.00 -8.73 0.08
N THR A 286 4.12 -9.40 -0.19
CA THR A 286 5.19 -9.65 0.80
C THR A 286 6.27 -8.60 0.78
N MET A 287 6.26 -7.63 -0.13
CA MET A 287 7.23 -6.53 -0.05
C MET A 287 6.95 -5.66 1.20
N PRO A 288 7.95 -5.42 2.09
CA PRO A 288 9.39 -5.51 1.85
C PRO A 288 10.11 -6.74 2.44
N TYR A 289 9.38 -7.75 2.92
CA TYR A 289 9.94 -8.94 3.56
C TYR A 289 10.79 -9.78 2.60
N ARG A 290 11.76 -10.48 3.17
CA ARG A 290 12.66 -11.41 2.50
C ARG A 290 12.17 -12.84 2.68
N ASN A 291 12.63 -13.72 1.78
CA ASN A 291 12.40 -15.16 1.95
C ASN A 291 13.01 -15.64 3.28
N GLY A 292 12.22 -16.36 4.06
CA GLY A 292 12.57 -16.82 5.39
C GLY A 292 12.21 -15.86 6.52
N ASP A 293 11.78 -14.63 6.21
CA ASP A 293 11.23 -13.73 7.22
C ASP A 293 9.97 -14.34 7.83
N ILE A 294 9.78 -14.05 9.10
CA ILE A 294 8.80 -14.65 9.98
C ILE A 294 7.77 -13.59 10.34
N ILE A 295 6.50 -13.93 10.17
CA ILE A 295 5.36 -13.10 10.60
C ILE A 295 4.72 -13.82 11.79
N GLU A 296 4.79 -13.17 12.95
CA GLU A 296 4.29 -13.74 14.20
C GLU A 296 2.75 -13.77 14.21
N TYR A 297 2.21 -14.88 14.73
CA TYR A 297 0.78 -15.12 14.86
C TYR A 297 0.50 -15.51 16.32
N ASN A 298 -0.08 -14.59 17.08
CA ASN A 298 -0.01 -14.65 18.55
C ASN A 298 -1.24 -15.28 19.22
N SER A 299 -2.24 -15.73 18.45
CA SER A 299 -3.43 -16.41 18.98
C SER A 299 -3.41 -17.91 18.66
N SER A 300 -4.32 -18.68 19.26
CA SER A 300 -4.58 -20.05 18.80
C SER A 300 -4.93 -19.99 17.30
N TYR A 301 -4.09 -20.56 16.45
CA TYR A 301 -4.37 -20.51 15.03
C TYR A 301 -5.57 -21.40 14.69
N SER A 302 -6.44 -20.89 13.84
CA SER A 302 -7.35 -21.69 13.02
C SER A 302 -6.86 -21.58 11.59
N GLN A 303 -6.44 -22.71 11.03
CA GLN A 303 -5.99 -22.85 9.64
C GLN A 303 -6.90 -23.83 8.91
N TYR A 304 -6.98 -23.69 7.60
CA TYR A 304 -7.85 -24.51 6.77
C TYR A 304 -7.01 -25.27 5.74
N ILE A 305 -7.29 -26.55 5.54
CA ILE A 305 -6.53 -27.37 4.58
C ILE A 305 -7.02 -27.07 3.15
N TYR A 306 -6.61 -25.94 2.58
CA TYR A 306 -6.85 -25.62 1.19
C TYR A 306 -5.82 -26.26 0.27
N THR A 307 -6.29 -26.79 -0.87
CA THR A 307 -5.41 -27.23 -1.94
C THR A 307 -5.27 -26.10 -2.97
N PRO A 308 -4.09 -25.49 -3.14
CA PRO A 308 -3.91 -24.44 -4.14
C PRO A 308 -4.05 -25.02 -5.56
N LEU A 309 -4.60 -24.24 -6.48
CA LEU A 309 -4.65 -24.58 -7.90
C LEU A 309 -3.26 -24.68 -8.51
N ASP A 310 -2.35 -23.81 -8.07
CA ASP A 310 -0.95 -23.78 -8.46
C ASP A 310 -0.10 -23.57 -7.19
N PRO A 311 0.80 -24.49 -6.83
CA PRO A 311 1.67 -24.35 -5.67
C PRO A 311 2.57 -23.10 -5.70
N SER A 312 2.87 -22.54 -6.88
CA SER A 312 3.66 -21.31 -7.03
C SER A 312 2.94 -20.05 -6.56
N TRP A 313 1.62 -20.12 -6.38
CA TRP A 313 0.81 -19.01 -5.87
C TRP A 313 0.85 -18.91 -4.34
N VAL A 314 1.42 -19.90 -3.66
CA VAL A 314 1.63 -19.88 -2.21
C VAL A 314 2.87 -19.05 -1.90
N ILE A 315 2.67 -17.86 -1.34
CA ILE A 315 3.74 -16.88 -1.09
C ILE A 315 4.25 -16.89 0.35
N ALA A 316 3.51 -17.51 1.25
CA ALA A 316 3.90 -17.71 2.64
C ALA A 316 3.31 -19.02 3.17
N LYS A 317 4.02 -19.66 4.09
CA LYS A 317 3.72 -21.01 4.59
C LYS A 317 3.93 -21.14 6.09
N TRP A 318 3.18 -22.04 6.69
CA TRP A 318 3.36 -22.47 8.07
C TRP A 318 4.32 -23.66 8.09
N GLU A 319 5.46 -23.50 8.75
CA GLU A 319 6.46 -24.57 8.90
C GLU A 319 6.08 -25.52 10.04
N ASP A 320 5.58 -24.97 11.15
CA ASP A 320 5.11 -25.74 12.30
C ASP A 320 3.61 -26.05 12.20
N VAL A 321 3.28 -27.34 12.21
CA VAL A 321 1.90 -27.86 12.11
C VAL A 321 1.66 -28.92 13.19
N PRO A 322 0.41 -29.20 13.60
CA PRO A 322 0.13 -30.21 14.61
C PRO A 322 0.60 -31.59 14.17
N GLU A 323 0.88 -32.43 15.17
CA GLU A 323 1.16 -33.84 14.97
C GLU A 323 0.04 -34.51 14.16
N GLY A 324 0.42 -35.23 13.09
CA GLY A 324 -0.51 -35.89 12.17
C GLY A 324 -0.87 -35.09 10.91
N ILE A 325 -0.39 -33.85 10.77
CA ILE A 325 -0.50 -33.06 9.54
C ILE A 325 0.88 -32.93 8.88
N THR A 326 0.91 -32.98 7.55
CA THR A 326 2.16 -32.83 6.78
C THR A 326 2.41 -31.35 6.48
N ALA A 327 3.46 -30.79 7.09
CA ALA A 327 3.97 -29.47 6.74
C ALA A 327 4.61 -29.45 5.33
N PRO A 328 4.71 -28.29 4.68
CA PRO A 328 4.20 -26.99 5.11
C PRO A 328 2.72 -26.77 4.74
N LEU A 329 1.95 -26.08 5.58
CA LEU A 329 0.59 -25.63 5.25
C LEU A 329 0.64 -24.29 4.51
N CYS A 330 -0.30 -24.10 3.58
CA CYS A 330 -0.42 -22.84 2.85
C CYS A 330 -0.86 -21.72 3.80
N GLY A 331 -0.12 -20.62 3.86
CA GLY A 331 -0.47 -19.48 4.72
C GLY A 331 -1.09 -18.33 3.96
N ILE A 332 -0.43 -17.86 2.89
CA ILE A 332 -0.98 -16.82 2.00
C ILE A 332 -0.90 -17.31 0.57
N ILE A 333 -2.04 -17.24 -0.13
CA ILE A 333 -2.20 -17.63 -1.53
C ILE A 333 -2.55 -16.39 -2.34
N VAL A 334 -1.81 -16.15 -3.42
CA VAL A 334 -2.02 -15.01 -4.32
C VAL A 334 -2.27 -15.51 -5.73
N ARG A 335 -3.53 -15.42 -6.15
CA ARG A 335 -3.95 -15.74 -7.51
C ARG A 335 -3.53 -14.57 -8.42
N PRO A 336 -2.73 -14.81 -9.48
CA PRO A 336 -2.16 -13.73 -10.28
C PRO A 336 -3.21 -13.00 -11.14
N ALA A 337 -2.88 -11.76 -11.49
CA ALA A 337 -3.59 -11.01 -12.53
C ALA A 337 -3.55 -11.75 -13.88
N GLY A 338 -4.62 -11.67 -14.66
CA GLY A 338 -4.74 -12.32 -15.97
C GLY A 338 -5.05 -13.81 -15.94
N TYR A 339 -5.25 -14.41 -14.76
CA TYR A 339 -5.67 -15.82 -14.65
C TYR A 339 -6.98 -16.06 -15.41
N ASN A 340 -7.01 -17.13 -16.21
CA ASN A 340 -8.16 -17.50 -17.02
C ASN A 340 -9.13 -18.40 -16.24
N HIS A 341 -10.09 -17.77 -15.58
CA HIS A 341 -11.12 -18.44 -14.79
C HIS A 341 -12.09 -19.26 -15.65
N SER A 342 -12.47 -20.44 -15.18
CA SER A 342 -13.26 -21.45 -15.90
C SER A 342 -14.63 -20.94 -16.37
N TRP A 343 -15.28 -20.11 -15.56
CA TRP A 343 -16.60 -19.53 -15.86
C TRP A 343 -16.57 -18.27 -16.73
N ILE A 344 -15.82 -17.24 -16.32
CA ILE A 344 -15.92 -15.87 -16.89
C ILE A 344 -14.66 -15.42 -17.65
N GLY A 345 -13.69 -16.33 -17.84
CA GLY A 345 -12.44 -16.06 -18.55
C GLY A 345 -11.44 -15.23 -17.75
N PRO A 346 -10.62 -14.36 -18.38
CA PRO A 346 -9.51 -13.70 -17.70
C PRO A 346 -9.99 -12.73 -16.62
N LEU A 347 -9.37 -12.81 -15.44
CA LEU A 347 -9.56 -11.90 -14.31
C LEU A 347 -8.43 -10.85 -14.27
N PRO A 348 -8.72 -9.55 -14.43
CA PRO A 348 -7.70 -8.50 -14.60
C PRO A 348 -6.86 -8.25 -13.35
N GLN A 349 -7.45 -8.23 -12.16
CA GLN A 349 -6.76 -7.97 -10.89
C GLN A 349 -6.41 -9.25 -10.15
N PRO A 350 -5.33 -9.30 -9.35
CA PRO A 350 -5.03 -10.45 -8.50
C PRO A 350 -6.10 -10.65 -7.42
N ALA A 351 -6.11 -11.79 -6.76
CA ALA A 351 -6.87 -12.02 -5.54
C ALA A 351 -5.99 -12.66 -4.47
N VAL A 352 -6.31 -12.42 -3.21
CA VAL A 352 -5.48 -12.84 -2.08
C VAL A 352 -6.33 -13.58 -1.06
N LEU A 353 -5.87 -14.76 -0.68
CA LEU A 353 -6.43 -15.56 0.41
C LEU A 353 -5.42 -15.65 1.54
N PHE A 354 -5.76 -15.07 2.69
CA PHE A 354 -5.02 -15.27 3.94
C PHE A 354 -5.59 -16.52 4.63
N ASN A 355 -4.94 -17.67 4.48
CA ASN A 355 -5.44 -18.95 4.96
C ASN A 355 -5.27 -19.11 6.49
N MET A 356 -6.05 -18.33 7.22
CA MET A 356 -6.13 -18.30 8.67
C MET A 356 -7.41 -17.57 9.09
N ARG A 357 -7.69 -17.52 10.39
CA ARG A 357 -8.65 -16.59 10.98
C ARG A 357 -7.99 -15.22 11.16
N PHE A 358 -8.25 -14.31 10.24
CA PHE A 358 -7.43 -13.17 9.93
C PHE A 358 -7.41 -12.07 10.99
N ALA A 359 -8.53 -11.46 11.35
CA ALA A 359 -8.51 -10.29 12.22
C ALA A 359 -8.25 -10.64 13.69
N GLN A 360 -8.69 -11.83 14.12
CA GLN A 360 -8.31 -12.36 15.45
C GLN A 360 -6.80 -12.60 15.56
N SER A 361 -6.12 -12.82 14.42
CA SER A 361 -4.67 -13.02 14.40
C SER A 361 -3.85 -11.76 14.33
N ALA A 362 -4.44 -10.69 13.80
CA ALA A 362 -3.73 -9.48 13.46
C ALA A 362 -3.77 -8.43 14.58
N THR A 363 -4.52 -8.67 15.66
CA THR A 363 -4.62 -7.76 16.81
C THR A 363 -4.10 -8.43 18.08
N ASP A 364 -2.89 -8.05 18.50
CA ASP A 364 -2.33 -8.44 19.78
C ASP A 364 -1.77 -7.21 20.51
N ALA A 365 -2.42 -6.84 21.61
CA ALA A 365 -1.99 -5.72 22.44
C ALA A 365 -0.64 -5.97 23.14
N GLU A 366 -0.27 -7.24 23.33
CA GLU A 366 1.00 -7.63 23.95
C GLU A 366 2.15 -7.71 22.94
N ASN A 367 1.85 -7.72 21.64
CA ASN A 367 2.84 -7.76 20.56
C ASN A 367 2.48 -6.81 19.39
N PRO A 368 2.77 -5.51 19.54
CA PRO A 368 2.47 -4.50 18.53
C PRO A 368 3.28 -4.64 17.23
N MET A 369 4.39 -5.39 17.24
CA MET A 369 5.22 -5.58 16.03
C MET A 369 4.54 -6.55 15.05
N GLY A 370 3.99 -7.67 15.54
CA GLY A 370 3.24 -8.60 14.69
C GLY A 370 2.03 -7.93 14.03
N THR A 371 1.29 -7.10 14.76
CA THR A 371 0.18 -6.32 14.19
C THR A 371 0.62 -5.38 13.06
N ALA A 372 1.77 -4.71 13.19
CA ALA A 372 2.30 -3.86 12.12
C ALA A 372 2.64 -4.66 10.86
N ASP A 373 3.11 -5.89 11.02
CA ASP A 373 3.44 -6.76 9.90
C ASP A 373 2.17 -7.20 9.15
N TRP A 374 1.11 -7.58 9.87
CA TRP A 374 -0.20 -7.91 9.29
C TRP A 374 -0.86 -6.72 8.59
N ILE A 375 -0.75 -5.51 9.16
CA ILE A 375 -1.19 -4.26 8.48
C ILE A 375 -0.43 -4.08 7.17
N THR A 376 0.87 -4.35 7.15
CA THR A 376 1.70 -4.20 5.95
C THR A 376 1.32 -5.21 4.87
N LEU A 377 1.12 -6.48 5.22
CA LEU A 377 0.65 -7.50 4.27
C LEU A 377 -0.75 -7.15 3.74
N THR A 378 -1.64 -6.67 4.61
CA THR A 378 -3.02 -6.31 4.23
C THR A 378 -3.07 -5.12 3.29
N LYS A 379 -2.38 -4.03 3.60
CA LYS A 379 -2.39 -2.83 2.74
C LYS A 379 -1.90 -3.20 1.33
N ARG A 380 -0.84 -4.01 1.23
CA ARG A 380 -0.32 -4.51 -0.05
C ARG A 380 -1.32 -5.40 -0.77
N ALA A 381 -1.94 -6.34 -0.05
CA ALA A 381 -2.99 -7.20 -0.59
C ALA A 381 -4.15 -6.37 -1.17
N LEU A 382 -4.57 -5.29 -0.50
CA LEU A 382 -5.61 -4.37 -0.98
C LEU A 382 -5.18 -3.52 -2.18
N GLY A 383 -3.88 -3.47 -2.52
CA GLY A 383 -3.35 -2.67 -3.63
C GLY A 383 -2.89 -1.28 -3.21
N TYR A 384 -2.69 -1.08 -1.91
CA TYR A 384 -2.05 0.12 -1.41
C TYR A 384 -0.57 0.10 -1.76
N GLU A 385 -0.19 0.94 -2.71
CA GLU A 385 1.20 1.14 -3.11
C GLU A 385 1.66 2.53 -2.69
N GLU A 386 2.71 2.55 -1.86
CA GLU A 386 3.41 3.79 -1.56
C GLU A 386 4.20 4.22 -2.80
N VAL A 387 4.10 5.49 -3.13
CA VAL A 387 4.76 6.08 -4.29
C VAL A 387 5.99 6.82 -3.82
N LEU A 388 7.13 6.59 -4.48
CA LEU A 388 8.32 7.41 -4.27
C LEU A 388 8.07 8.79 -4.86
N GLU A 389 8.07 9.80 -4.00
CA GLU A 389 7.87 11.19 -4.39
C GLU A 389 8.96 12.09 -3.83
N GLU A 390 9.17 13.20 -4.52
CA GLU A 390 10.18 14.20 -4.21
C GLU A 390 9.66 15.20 -3.17
N ILE A 391 10.52 15.54 -2.21
CA ILE A 391 10.35 16.68 -1.31
C ILE A 391 11.43 17.69 -1.66
N SER A 392 11.00 18.83 -2.20
CA SER A 392 11.86 19.91 -2.66
C SER A 392 11.81 21.08 -1.68
N LEU A 393 12.96 21.42 -1.08
CA LEU A 393 13.10 22.65 -0.32
C LEU A 393 13.87 23.68 -1.12
N TYR A 394 13.18 24.74 -1.49
CA TYR A 394 13.77 25.94 -2.08
C TYR A 394 14.09 26.94 -0.98
N VAL A 395 15.27 27.55 -1.05
CA VAL A 395 15.66 28.65 -0.15
C VAL A 395 16.27 29.81 -0.92
N TRP A 396 16.04 31.02 -0.44
CA TRP A 396 16.63 32.24 -0.98
C TRP A 396 16.83 33.29 0.11
N ARG A 397 17.57 34.35 -0.20
CA ARG A 397 17.76 35.50 0.69
C ARG A 397 16.74 36.56 0.34
N GLY A 398 16.03 37.06 1.34
CA GLY A 398 15.08 38.14 1.13
C GLY A 398 14.51 38.67 2.45
N PRO A 399 13.98 39.90 2.47
CA PRO A 399 13.21 40.36 3.61
C PRO A 399 11.94 39.50 3.78
N PRO A 400 11.39 39.39 5.00
CA PRO A 400 10.04 38.87 5.20
C PRO A 400 9.04 39.69 4.38
N VAL A 401 8.04 39.02 3.81
CA VAL A 401 6.94 39.66 3.07
C VAL A 401 5.91 40.20 4.04
#